data_AF-A0A1R4HY81-F1
#
_entry.id   AF-A0A1R4HY81-F1
#
_cell.length_a   1.000
_cell.length_b   1.000
_cell.length_c   1.000
_cell.angle_alpha   90.00
_cell.angle_beta   90.00
_cell.angle_gamma   90.00
#
_symmetry.space_group_name_H-M   'P 1'
#
loop_
_entity.id
_entity.type
_entity.pdbx_description
1 polymer ?
#
loop_
_entity_poly.entity_id
_entity_poly.type
_entity_poly.pdbx_seq_one_letter_code
_entity_poly.pdbx_strand_id
1 'polypeptide(L)'
;MNISMSAPTHAGSTVLSSASCAPKGIQSARAFKTAPRRTRHNTYALKIRGNRMRDCNLFDGDVIIIRRFQCDTHEETAVAHINQQPVALKQLSISRFGVHLWPADTQAPDLFLHNCDIQVLGMVMGVAQDSANDLAANSYGLMEH
;
A
#
# COMPACT_ATOMS: atom_id res chain seq x y z
N MET A 1 -0.69 -42.22 45.70
CA MET A 1 -0.76 -43.31 44.70
C MET A 1 0.25 -43.00 43.61
N ASN A 2 1.19 -43.91 43.41
CA ASN A 2 2.32 -43.80 42.48
C ASN A 2 2.06 -44.82 41.37
N ILE A 3 2.07 -44.44 40.09
CA ILE A 3 2.18 -45.41 38.98
C ILE A 3 2.96 -44.77 37.84
N SER A 4 4.24 -45.12 37.79
CA SER A 4 5.13 -45.06 36.63
C SER A 4 4.70 -46.11 35.60
N MET A 5 4.81 -45.83 34.29
CA MET A 5 5.08 -46.83 33.26
C MET A 5 5.82 -46.20 32.07
N SER A 6 7.00 -46.76 31.79
CA SER A 6 7.83 -46.55 30.60
C SER A 6 7.62 -47.70 29.60
N ALA A 7 7.84 -47.47 28.30
CA ALA A 7 8.14 -48.50 27.29
C ALA A 7 8.65 -47.82 25.98
N PRO A 8 9.18 -48.56 24.98
CA PRO A 8 10.52 -49.14 24.97
C PRO A 8 11.33 -48.81 23.68
N THR A 9 12.63 -49.10 23.74
CA THR A 9 13.59 -49.06 22.62
C THR A 9 13.60 -50.40 21.87
N HIS A 10 13.57 -50.37 20.52
CA HIS A 10 14.12 -51.47 19.70
C HIS A 10 14.91 -50.94 18.51
N ALA A 11 16.16 -51.39 18.45
CA ALA A 11 17.11 -51.19 17.36
C ALA A 11 16.86 -52.19 16.22
N GLY A 12 17.13 -51.76 14.99
CA GLY A 12 17.20 -52.61 13.79
C GLY A 12 18.10 -51.96 12.75
N SER A 13 19.24 -52.61 12.47
CA SER A 13 20.28 -52.19 11.54
C SER A 13 19.95 -52.64 10.11
N THR A 14 20.54 -51.98 9.09
CA THR A 14 21.27 -52.59 7.95
C THR A 14 21.05 -51.90 6.58
N VAL A 15 22.21 -51.54 5.99
CA VAL A 15 22.67 -51.38 4.58
C VAL A 15 22.22 -50.26 3.63
N LEU A 16 23.29 -49.64 3.11
CA LEU A 16 23.47 -48.83 1.90
C LEU A 16 22.72 -49.35 0.66
N SER A 17 22.12 -48.41 -0.08
CA SER A 17 22.09 -48.48 -1.54
C SER A 17 22.13 -47.08 -2.14
N SER A 18 23.19 -46.82 -2.90
CA SER A 18 23.36 -45.67 -3.76
C SER A 18 22.41 -45.77 -4.96
N ALA A 19 21.50 -44.82 -5.09
CA ALA A 19 20.78 -44.60 -6.34
C ALA A 19 20.73 -43.10 -6.65
N SER A 20 21.70 -42.68 -7.47
CA SER A 20 21.61 -41.48 -8.30
C SER A 20 20.33 -41.55 -9.12
N CYS A 21 19.43 -40.60 -8.93
CA CYS A 21 18.33 -40.37 -9.85
C CYS A 21 18.34 -38.89 -10.23
N ALA A 22 18.97 -38.59 -11.36
CA ALA A 22 18.90 -37.28 -11.99
C ALA A 22 17.42 -36.92 -12.24
N PRO A 23 16.96 -35.70 -11.89
CA PRO A 23 15.61 -35.28 -12.26
C PRO A 23 15.54 -35.11 -13.78
N LYS A 24 14.88 -36.08 -14.43
CA LYS A 24 14.47 -35.98 -15.83
C LYS A 24 13.34 -34.98 -15.96
N GLY A 25 13.50 -34.06 -16.90
CA GLY A 25 12.41 -33.33 -17.53
C GLY A 25 12.12 -31.99 -16.89
N ILE A 26 12.73 -30.94 -17.45
CA ILE A 26 12.23 -29.56 -17.34
C ILE A 26 10.89 -29.56 -18.09
N GLN A 27 9.79 -29.72 -17.36
CA GLN A 27 8.49 -29.37 -17.89
C GLN A 27 8.43 -27.85 -17.97
N SER A 28 8.23 -27.36 -19.20
CA SER A 28 8.06 -25.95 -19.56
C SER A 28 7.28 -25.20 -18.49
N ALA A 29 7.93 -24.22 -17.85
CA ALA A 29 7.29 -23.32 -16.91
C ALA A 29 6.15 -22.62 -17.64
N ARG A 30 4.91 -23.06 -17.40
CA ARG A 30 3.73 -22.27 -17.76
C ARG A 30 3.90 -20.92 -17.06
N ALA A 31 4.06 -19.86 -17.84
CA ALA A 31 4.00 -18.51 -17.32
C ALA A 31 2.65 -18.35 -16.64
N PHE A 32 2.63 -18.37 -15.30
CA PHE A 32 1.46 -17.99 -14.54
C PHE A 32 1.23 -16.52 -14.86
N LYS A 33 0.16 -16.23 -15.60
CA LYS A 33 -0.29 -14.85 -15.81
C LYS A 33 -0.63 -14.30 -14.43
N THR A 34 0.23 -13.46 -13.87
CA THR A 34 -0.07 -12.71 -12.65
C THR A 34 -1.33 -11.92 -12.91
N ALA A 35 -2.31 -12.02 -12.01
CA ALA A 35 -3.54 -11.24 -12.13
C ALA A 35 -3.17 -9.74 -12.18
N PRO A 36 -3.81 -8.94 -13.06
CA PRO A 36 -3.50 -7.53 -13.17
C PRO A 36 -3.80 -6.84 -11.84
N ARG A 37 -2.82 -6.11 -11.30
CA ARG A 37 -2.98 -5.35 -10.06
C ARG A 37 -3.89 -4.17 -10.35
N ARG A 38 -5.02 -4.05 -9.65
CA ARG A 38 -5.89 -2.87 -9.75
C ARG A 38 -5.52 -1.87 -8.66
N THR A 39 -5.39 -0.62 -9.06
CA THR A 39 -5.17 0.50 -8.15
C THR A 39 -6.30 1.50 -8.33
N ARG A 40 -6.94 1.90 -7.23
CA ARG A 40 -7.95 2.96 -7.21
C ARG A 40 -7.33 4.28 -6.77
N HIS A 41 -7.69 5.34 -7.45
CA HIS A 41 -7.21 6.69 -7.21
C HIS A 41 -8.39 7.60 -6.89
N ASN A 42 -8.42 8.15 -5.67
CA ASN A 42 -9.41 9.14 -5.28
C ASN A 42 -8.69 10.45 -4.96
N THR A 43 -9.08 11.52 -5.64
CA THR A 43 -8.57 12.87 -5.37
C THR A 43 -9.71 13.76 -4.89
N TYR A 44 -9.50 14.45 -3.77
CA TYR A 44 -10.45 15.38 -3.18
C TYR A 44 -9.85 16.79 -3.19
N ALA A 45 -10.64 17.78 -3.55
CA ALA A 45 -10.27 19.18 -3.47
C ALA A 45 -11.17 19.88 -2.45
N LEU A 46 -10.55 20.39 -1.37
CA LEU A 46 -11.23 21.09 -0.28
C LEU A 46 -10.74 22.53 -0.26
N LYS A 47 -11.66 23.49 -0.16
CA LYS A 47 -11.34 24.90 0.04
C LYS A 47 -11.65 25.29 1.48
N ILE A 48 -10.74 25.99 2.15
CA ILE A 48 -10.95 26.55 3.48
C ILE A 48 -11.91 27.73 3.40
N ARG A 49 -12.84 27.78 4.37
CA ARG A 49 -13.81 28.85 4.54
C ARG A 49 -13.62 29.55 5.88
N GLY A 50 -13.56 30.87 5.82
CA GLY A 50 -13.37 31.71 6.99
C GLY A 50 -11.99 31.57 7.61
N ASN A 51 -11.90 31.98 8.87
CA ASN A 51 -10.63 32.33 9.50
C ASN A 51 -10.35 31.53 10.78
N ARG A 52 -11.06 30.41 10.99
CA ARG A 52 -10.93 29.55 12.19
C ARG A 52 -9.68 28.68 12.17
N MET A 53 -9.13 28.42 11.00
CA MET A 53 -7.97 27.54 10.81
C MET A 53 -6.62 28.27 10.78
N ARG A 54 -6.60 29.56 11.17
CA ARG A 54 -5.38 30.39 11.11
C ARG A 54 -4.24 29.89 11.99
N ASP A 55 -4.55 29.22 13.11
CA ASP A 55 -3.54 28.63 14.00
C ASP A 55 -2.73 27.52 13.31
N CYS A 56 -3.31 26.89 12.28
CA CYS A 56 -2.66 25.91 11.42
C CYS A 56 -2.06 26.54 10.15
N ASN A 57 -1.94 27.87 10.09
CA ASN A 57 -1.52 28.62 8.91
C ASN A 57 -2.39 28.32 7.67
N LEU A 58 -3.71 28.21 7.87
CA LEU A 58 -4.71 28.02 6.81
C LEU A 58 -5.71 29.17 6.83
N PHE A 59 -5.90 29.81 5.69
CA PHE A 59 -6.68 31.02 5.51
C PHE A 59 -7.87 30.80 4.56
N ASP A 60 -8.84 31.72 4.61
CA ASP A 60 -10.00 31.68 3.72
C ASP A 60 -9.56 31.67 2.26
N GLY A 61 -10.05 30.70 1.49
CA GLY A 61 -9.69 30.54 0.09
C GLY A 61 -8.56 29.54 -0.18
N ASP A 62 -7.80 29.12 0.83
CA ASP A 62 -6.76 28.10 0.64
C ASP A 62 -7.36 26.77 0.18
N VAL A 63 -6.63 26.05 -0.68
CA VAL A 63 -7.07 24.78 -1.25
C VAL A 63 -6.16 23.65 -0.81
N ILE A 64 -6.77 22.62 -0.22
CA ILE A 64 -6.13 21.37 0.16
C ILE A 64 -6.50 20.31 -0.88
N ILE A 65 -5.48 19.67 -1.46
CA ILE A 65 -5.66 18.55 -2.39
C ILE A 65 -5.24 17.26 -1.71
N ILE A 66 -6.16 16.32 -1.56
CA ILE A 66 -5.92 15.02 -0.94
C ILE A 66 -5.94 13.96 -2.03
N ARG A 67 -4.84 13.22 -2.18
CA ARG A 67 -4.73 12.08 -3.11
C ARG A 67 -4.65 10.79 -2.30
N ARG A 68 -5.58 9.88 -2.55
CA ARG A 68 -5.66 8.55 -1.93
C ARG A 68 -5.49 7.48 -3.00
N PHE A 69 -4.61 6.54 -2.73
CA PHE A 69 -4.27 5.39 -3.56
C PHE A 69 -4.59 4.12 -2.79
N GLN A 70 -5.36 3.22 -3.39
CA GLN A 70 -5.71 1.94 -2.77
C GLN A 70 -5.43 0.79 -3.73
N CYS A 71 -4.62 -0.17 -3.28
CA CYS A 71 -4.38 -1.41 -4.00
C CYS A 71 -5.32 -2.51 -3.49
N ASP A 72 -5.62 -3.50 -4.34
CA ASP A 72 -6.45 -4.67 -3.98
C ASP A 72 -5.90 -5.45 -2.75
N THR A 73 -4.60 -5.31 -2.44
CA THR A 73 -3.94 -5.88 -1.25
C THR A 73 -4.21 -5.14 0.08
N HIS A 74 -5.20 -4.24 0.13
CA HIS A 74 -5.53 -3.42 1.30
C HIS A 74 -4.47 -2.37 1.71
N GLU A 75 -3.37 -2.25 0.97
CA GLU A 75 -2.43 -1.14 1.14
C GLU A 75 -3.08 0.16 0.64
N GLU A 76 -3.22 1.11 1.56
CA GLU A 76 -3.70 2.47 1.29
C GLU A 76 -2.55 3.46 1.51
N THR A 77 -2.36 4.37 0.58
CA THR A 77 -1.45 5.51 0.73
C THR A 77 -2.21 6.78 0.46
N ALA A 78 -2.04 7.78 1.32
CA ALA A 78 -2.65 9.09 1.12
C ALA A 78 -1.63 10.21 1.31
N VAL A 79 -1.74 11.25 0.48
CA VAL A 79 -0.91 12.45 0.53
C VAL A 79 -1.81 13.66 0.42
N ALA A 80 -1.64 14.63 1.31
CA ALA A 80 -2.33 15.91 1.26
C ALA A 80 -1.33 17.02 0.85
N HIS A 81 -1.71 17.88 -0.08
CA HIS A 81 -1.00 19.13 -0.33
C HIS A 81 -1.66 20.24 0.50
N ILE A 82 -0.94 20.75 1.49
CA ILE A 82 -1.36 21.82 2.40
C ILE A 82 -0.33 22.94 2.25
N ASN A 83 -0.76 24.17 1.96
CA ASN A 83 0.16 25.30 1.72
C ASN A 83 1.25 24.99 0.68
N GLN A 84 0.86 24.30 -0.40
CA GLN A 84 1.75 23.84 -1.48
C GLN A 84 2.80 22.79 -1.06
N GLN A 85 2.83 22.36 0.21
CA GLN A 85 3.73 21.35 0.72
C GLN A 85 3.05 19.97 0.76
N PRO A 86 3.70 18.91 0.25
CA PRO A 86 3.18 17.55 0.36
C PRO A 86 3.36 17.01 1.78
N VAL A 87 2.27 16.53 2.37
CA VAL A 87 2.22 15.87 3.68
C VAL A 87 1.74 14.44 3.47
N ALA A 88 2.63 13.48 3.74
CA ALA A 88 2.26 12.07 3.74
C ALA A 88 1.35 11.77 4.92
N LEU A 89 0.26 11.05 4.70
CA LEU A 89 -0.70 10.70 5.72
C LEU A 89 -0.53 9.25 6.13
N LYS A 90 -0.47 9.01 7.44
CA LYS A 90 -0.62 7.68 8.02
C LYS A 90 -2.07 7.21 7.91
N GLN A 91 -3.01 8.12 8.10
CA GLN A 91 -4.43 7.82 8.05
C GLN A 91 -5.23 9.03 7.55
N LEU A 92 -6.29 8.74 6.80
CA LEU A 92 -7.30 9.69 6.36
C LEU A 92 -8.67 9.18 6.83
N SER A 93 -9.42 9.99 7.57
CA SER A 93 -10.81 9.70 7.93
C SER A 93 -11.73 10.79 7.42
N ILE A 94 -12.80 10.39 6.73
CA ILE A 94 -13.85 11.27 6.26
C ILE A 94 -15.13 10.85 7.00
N SER A 95 -15.71 11.77 7.75
CA SER A 95 -16.88 11.52 8.59
C SER A 95 -17.95 12.59 8.39
N ARG A 96 -19.12 12.40 9.02
CA ARG A 96 -20.19 13.40 9.04
C ARG A 96 -19.81 14.74 9.71
N PHE A 97 -18.72 14.76 10.49
CA PHE A 97 -18.28 15.95 11.21
C PHE A 97 -17.21 16.74 10.45
N GLY A 98 -16.47 16.07 9.57
CA GLY A 98 -15.30 16.64 8.96
C GLY A 98 -14.33 15.62 8.40
N VAL A 99 -13.19 16.12 7.97
CA VAL A 99 -12.06 15.36 7.44
C VAL A 99 -10.92 15.43 8.44
N HIS A 100 -10.40 14.27 8.85
CA HIS A 100 -9.26 14.18 9.74
C HIS A 100 -8.04 13.64 8.96
N LEU A 101 -6.95 14.39 9.00
CA LEU A 101 -5.67 14.05 8.41
C LEU A 101 -4.67 13.75 9.54
N TRP A 102 -4.15 12.53 9.56
CA TRP A 102 -3.03 12.15 10.44
C TRP A 102 -1.75 12.08 9.62
N PRO A 103 -0.81 13.01 9.81
CA PRO A 103 0.49 12.95 9.17
C PRO A 103 1.25 11.67 9.54
N ALA A 104 2.13 11.23 8.64
CA ALA A 104 3.05 10.14 8.91
C ALA A 104 4.28 10.59 9.73
N ASP A 105 4.66 11.86 9.60
CA ASP A 105 5.72 12.49 10.38
C ASP A 105 5.17 13.05 11.69
N THR A 106 5.88 12.81 12.80
CA THR A 106 5.52 13.32 14.13
C THR A 106 5.72 14.82 14.31
N GLN A 107 6.46 15.47 13.41
CA GLN A 107 6.64 16.93 13.45
C GLN A 107 5.40 17.69 12.93
N ALA A 108 4.59 17.06 12.08
CA ALA A 108 3.39 17.66 11.54
C ALA A 108 2.20 17.36 12.48
N PRO A 109 1.46 18.38 12.94
CA PRO A 109 0.30 18.16 13.80
C PRO A 109 -0.86 17.53 13.03
N ASP A 110 -1.67 16.75 13.75
CA ASP A 110 -2.95 16.25 13.24
C ASP A 110 -3.85 17.42 12.86
N LEU A 111 -4.57 17.28 11.74
CA LEU A 111 -5.42 18.33 11.20
C LEU A 111 -6.87 17.85 11.07
N PHE A 112 -7.77 18.47 11.84
CA PHE A 112 -9.20 18.23 11.74
C PHE A 112 -9.91 19.39 11.06
N LEU A 113 -10.48 19.11 9.89
CA LEU A 113 -11.22 20.06 9.06
C LEU A 113 -12.72 19.88 9.31
N HIS A 114 -13.35 20.79 10.04
CA HIS A 114 -14.80 20.75 10.26
C HIS A 114 -15.55 21.08 8.98
N ASN A 115 -16.72 20.46 8.79
CA ASN A 115 -17.58 20.72 7.63
C ASN A 115 -18.05 22.19 7.50
N CYS A 116 -18.10 22.94 8.60
CA CYS A 116 -18.44 24.36 8.58
C CYS A 116 -17.28 25.27 8.12
N ASP A 117 -16.05 24.80 8.24
CA ASP A 117 -14.82 25.55 7.91
C ASP A 117 -14.25 25.16 6.54
N ILE A 118 -14.92 24.25 5.81
CA ILE A 118 -14.48 23.80 4.49
C ILE A 118 -15.62 23.79 3.46
N GLN A 119 -15.24 23.87 2.20
CA GLN A 119 -16.09 23.65 1.04
C GLN A 119 -15.46 22.59 0.16
N VAL A 120 -16.22 21.55 -0.18
CA VAL A 120 -15.81 20.58 -1.19
C VAL A 120 -15.91 21.23 -2.56
N LEU A 121 -14.80 21.34 -3.27
CA LEU A 121 -14.75 21.83 -4.65
C LEU A 121 -15.08 20.73 -5.65
N GLY A 122 -14.61 19.50 -5.38
CA GLY A 122 -14.86 18.36 -6.23
C GLY A 122 -14.15 17.09 -5.77
N MET A 123 -14.52 15.98 -6.42
CA MET A 123 -13.92 14.67 -6.24
C MET A 123 -13.68 14.05 -7.62
N VAL A 124 -12.50 13.45 -7.80
CA VAL A 124 -12.14 12.68 -9.00
C VAL A 124 -11.80 11.26 -8.57
N MET A 125 -12.39 10.27 -9.26
CA MET A 125 -12.12 8.86 -9.05
C MET A 125 -11.56 8.24 -10.33
N GLY A 126 -10.57 7.35 -10.19
CA GLY A 126 -9.98 6.61 -11.28
C GLY A 126 -9.58 5.20 -10.87
N VAL A 127 -9.46 4.30 -11.85
CA VAL A 127 -8.96 2.94 -11.65
C VAL A 127 -7.87 2.70 -12.70
N ALA A 128 -6.70 2.28 -12.24
CA ALA A 128 -5.61 1.82 -13.09
C ALA A 128 -5.48 0.29 -12.98
N GLN A 129 -5.20 -0.35 -14.11
CA GLN A 129 -4.85 -1.77 -14.17
C GLN A 129 -3.39 -1.87 -14.61
N ASP A 130 -2.55 -2.37 -13.72
CA ASP A 130 -1.18 -2.70 -14.04
C ASP A 130 -1.18 -4.07 -14.74
N SER A 131 -1.04 -4.04 -16.07
CA SER A 131 -0.91 -5.27 -16.86
C SER A 131 0.55 -5.64 -16.85
N ALA A 132 0.90 -6.78 -16.24
CA ALA A 132 2.26 -7.28 -16.08
C ALA A 132 2.95 -7.67 -17.41
N ASN A 133 3.12 -6.72 -18.34
CA ASN A 133 3.72 -6.94 -19.66
C ASN A 133 4.99 -6.12 -19.93
N ASP A 134 5.47 -5.31 -18.97
CA ASP A 134 6.61 -4.40 -19.19
C ASP A 134 8.00 -4.95 -18.81
N LEU A 135 8.12 -6.25 -18.51
CA LEU A 135 9.44 -6.85 -18.18
C LEU A 135 10.20 -7.42 -19.40
N ALA A 136 9.77 -7.16 -20.64
CA ALA A 136 10.44 -7.69 -21.83
C ALA A 136 11.14 -6.65 -22.72
N ALA A 137 11.22 -5.36 -22.32
CA ALA A 137 11.71 -4.31 -23.21
C ALA A 137 13.06 -3.66 -22.84
N ASN A 138 13.76 -4.10 -21.78
CA ASN A 138 15.03 -3.49 -21.38
C ASN A 138 16.25 -4.43 -21.47
N SER A 139 16.28 -5.30 -22.48
CA SER A 139 17.45 -6.12 -22.80
C SER A 139 17.95 -5.89 -24.23
N TYR A 140 18.21 -4.65 -24.62
CA TYR A 140 19.09 -4.34 -25.77
C TYR A 140 19.91 -3.09 -25.47
N GLY A 141 21.21 -3.29 -25.28
CA GLY A 141 22.18 -2.22 -25.04
C GLY A 141 23.59 -2.70 -24.70
N LEU A 142 23.98 -3.94 -25.05
CA LEU A 142 25.39 -4.31 -25.19
C LEU A 142 25.73 -4.20 -26.68
N MET A 143 26.40 -3.11 -27.06
CA MET A 143 27.22 -3.07 -28.27
C MET A 143 28.60 -2.60 -27.83
N GLU A 144 29.47 -3.58 -27.71
CA GLU A 144 30.92 -3.45 -27.71
C GLU A 144 31.37 -2.64 -28.93
N HIS A 145 32.41 -1.81 -28.75
CA HIS A 145 33.31 -1.37 -29.80
C HIS A 145 34.73 -1.33 -29.26
#